data_AF-F3C1B7-F1
#
_entry.id   AF-F3C1B7-F1
#
_cell.length_a   1.000
_cell.length_b   1.000
_cell.length_c   1.000
_cell.angle_alpha   90.00
_cell.angle_beta   90.00
_cell.angle_gamma   90.00
#
_symmetry.space_group_name_H-M   'P 1'
#
loop_
_entity.id
_entity.type
_entity.pdbx_description
1 polymer ?
#
loop_
_entity_poly.entity_id
_entity_poly.type
_entity_poly.pdbx_seq_one_letter_code
_entity_poly.pdbx_strand_id
1 'polypeptide(L)'
;GFVLAIILVVSLQALLFGINLWMALLTIPLAICLAAVAARVVGATGIPPIGAIGQLSQLSFGIVAPGQVPINLMSANTAGGSAGQCTDLMNDFKVGRAIGATPRKQLIAQTLGIFVGSIVGVLAYMALIPDPQSMLLTEEWPAPAVATWKAVAQTLTHGLDSLSASIRWAIFIGGLAGLLLGILDSTLPAHRTRYMPSAAALGLAFVLPASVSLMMALGAVLTWLVNCRWPSLTERFAITAAAGLIAGESITGVGASLWQMVGNVG
;
A
#
# COMPACT_ATOMS: atom_id res chain seq x y z
N GLY A 1 10.73 14.74 -16.69
CA GLY A 1 10.15 13.63 -15.91
C GLY A 1 9.08 14.14 -14.96
N PHE A 2 9.48 14.74 -13.84
CA PHE A 2 8.56 15.11 -12.75
C PHE A 2 7.45 16.10 -13.16
N VAL A 3 7.79 17.21 -13.84
CA VAL A 3 6.78 18.17 -14.33
C VAL A 3 5.76 17.51 -15.27
N LEU A 4 6.21 16.63 -16.16
CA LEU A 4 5.34 15.87 -17.05
C LEU A 4 4.40 14.95 -16.26
N ALA A 5 4.89 14.28 -15.22
CA ALA A 5 4.07 13.45 -14.34
C ALA A 5 3.00 14.28 -13.63
N ILE A 6 3.34 15.49 -13.13
CA ILE A 6 2.37 16.41 -12.54
C ILE A 6 1.29 16.80 -13.55
N ILE A 7 1.69 17.23 -14.74
CA ILE A 7 0.75 17.63 -15.80
C ILE A 7 -0.18 16.47 -16.13
N LEU A 8 0.34 15.25 -16.31
CA LEU A 8 -0.46 14.06 -16.60
C LEU A 8 -1.44 13.75 -15.46
N VAL A 9 -0.97 13.66 -14.22
CA VAL A 9 -1.82 13.31 -13.06
C VAL A 9 -2.92 14.36 -12.84
N VAL A 10 -2.60 15.65 -12.93
CA VAL A 10 -3.59 16.74 -12.78
C VAL A 10 -4.58 16.74 -13.94
N SER A 11 -4.10 16.59 -15.18
CA SER A 11 -4.98 16.58 -16.36
C SER A 11 -5.91 15.38 -16.36
N LEU A 12 -5.42 14.18 -16.03
CA LEU A 12 -6.25 12.98 -15.95
C LEU A 12 -7.30 13.08 -14.84
N GLN A 13 -6.96 13.64 -13.68
CA GLN A 13 -7.94 13.89 -12.62
C GLN A 13 -9.04 14.85 -13.08
N ALA A 14 -8.69 15.92 -13.79
CA ALA A 14 -9.67 16.87 -14.30
C ALA A 14 -10.54 16.28 -15.41
N LEU A 15 -9.94 15.59 -16.39
CA LEU A 15 -10.64 15.06 -17.56
C LEU A 15 -11.52 13.85 -17.25
N LEU A 16 -11.04 12.91 -16.43
CA LEU A 16 -11.75 11.66 -16.15
C LEU A 16 -12.75 11.78 -15.01
N PHE A 17 -12.47 12.64 -14.02
CA PHE A 17 -13.25 12.70 -12.77
C PHE A 17 -13.85 14.09 -12.48
N GLY A 18 -13.68 15.06 -13.39
CA GLY A 18 -14.25 16.41 -13.24
C GLY A 18 -13.67 17.21 -12.08
N ILE A 19 -12.45 16.87 -11.63
CA ILE A 19 -11.83 17.49 -10.46
C ILE A 19 -11.27 18.86 -10.84
N ASN A 20 -11.55 19.88 -10.01
CA ASN A 20 -10.98 21.21 -10.19
C ASN A 20 -9.44 21.16 -10.18
N LEU A 21 -8.80 21.84 -11.14
CA LEU A 21 -7.34 21.82 -11.32
C LEU A 21 -6.57 22.20 -10.06
N TRP A 22 -7.07 23.15 -9.26
CA TRP A 22 -6.42 23.54 -8.01
C TRP A 22 -6.47 22.43 -6.95
N MET A 23 -7.58 21.70 -6.88
CA MET A 23 -7.73 20.57 -5.95
C MET A 23 -6.90 19.37 -6.42
N ALA A 24 -6.87 19.10 -7.73
CA ALA A 24 -6.01 18.07 -8.31
C ALA A 24 -4.52 18.38 -8.13
N LEU A 25 -4.12 19.66 -8.19
CA LEU A 25 -2.74 20.07 -7.92
C LEU A 25 -2.36 19.89 -6.44
N LEU A 26 -3.31 20.13 -5.53
CA LEU A 26 -3.11 19.93 -4.08
C LEU A 26 -2.84 18.47 -3.70
N THR A 27 -3.26 17.49 -4.53
CA THR A 27 -2.99 16.08 -4.24
C THR A 27 -1.50 15.75 -4.38
N ILE A 28 -0.75 16.52 -5.17
CA ILE A 28 0.66 16.25 -5.48
C ILE A 28 1.59 16.43 -4.26
N PRO A 29 1.61 17.58 -3.55
CA PRO A 29 2.45 17.73 -2.36
C PRO A 29 2.15 16.67 -1.30
N LEU A 30 0.88 16.38 -1.06
CA LEU A 30 0.46 15.37 -0.08
C LEU A 30 0.97 13.97 -0.49
N ALA A 31 0.82 13.61 -1.77
CA ALA A 31 1.33 12.35 -2.31
C ALA A 31 2.84 12.19 -2.10
N ILE A 32 3.64 13.25 -2.33
CA ILE A 32 5.10 13.21 -2.11
C ILE A 32 5.43 12.99 -0.63
N CYS A 33 4.78 13.73 0.28
CA CYS A 33 4.99 13.58 1.72
C CYS A 33 4.65 12.16 2.18
N LEU A 34 3.51 11.62 1.73
CA LEU A 34 3.04 10.30 2.11
C LEU A 34 3.88 9.18 1.47
N ALA A 35 4.41 9.37 0.26
CA ALA A 35 5.35 8.43 -0.35
C ALA A 35 6.65 8.31 0.45
N ALA A 36 7.17 9.42 1.01
CA ALA A 36 8.34 9.37 1.89
C ALA A 36 8.06 8.57 3.19
N VAL A 37 6.87 8.74 3.78
CA VAL A 37 6.43 7.93 4.93
C VAL A 37 6.34 6.46 4.55
N ALA A 38 5.72 6.14 3.41
CA ALA A 38 5.61 4.77 2.92
C ALA A 38 6.98 4.11 2.69
N ALA A 39 7.94 4.84 2.11
CA ALA A 39 9.30 4.37 1.91
C ALA A 39 10.00 4.05 3.26
N ARG A 40 9.79 4.88 4.29
CA ARG A 40 10.33 4.59 5.63
C ARG A 40 9.67 3.36 6.25
N VAL A 41 8.35 3.23 6.14
CA VAL A 41 7.62 2.07 6.67
C VAL A 41 8.08 0.80 5.98
N VAL A 42 8.08 0.74 4.64
CA VAL A 42 8.51 -0.45 3.90
C VAL A 42 10.00 -0.75 4.16
N GLY A 43 10.83 0.27 4.35
CA GLY A 43 12.24 0.09 4.72
C GLY A 43 12.43 -0.60 6.08
N ALA A 44 11.48 -0.39 7.01
CA ALA A 44 11.51 -0.98 8.34
C ALA A 44 10.78 -2.34 8.42
N THR A 45 9.69 -2.51 7.67
CA THR A 45 8.77 -3.67 7.80
C THR A 45 8.80 -4.62 6.61
N GLY A 46 9.30 -4.18 5.46
CA GLY A 46 9.18 -4.89 4.19
C GLY A 46 7.78 -4.85 3.57
N ILE A 47 6.81 -4.15 4.18
CA ILE A 47 5.42 -4.13 3.72
C ILE A 47 4.96 -2.70 3.42
N PRO A 48 4.48 -2.42 2.20
CA PRO A 48 4.03 -1.10 1.82
C PRO A 48 2.63 -0.80 2.38
N PRO A 49 2.43 0.28 3.16
CA PRO A 49 1.15 0.58 3.82
C PRO A 49 0.18 1.33 2.88
N ILE A 50 -0.01 0.86 1.64
CA ILE A 50 -0.73 1.59 0.56
C ILE A 50 -2.15 1.98 0.98
N GLY A 51 -2.90 1.04 1.58
CA GLY A 51 -4.26 1.28 2.04
C GLY A 51 -4.36 2.38 3.09
N ALA A 52 -3.48 2.35 4.09
CA ALA A 52 -3.44 3.36 5.15
C ALA A 52 -3.02 4.74 4.63
N ILE A 53 -2.05 4.79 3.71
CA ILE A 53 -1.64 6.03 3.03
C ILE A 53 -2.80 6.65 2.24
N GLY A 54 -3.56 5.83 1.52
CA GLY A 54 -4.77 6.25 0.84
C GLY A 54 -5.77 6.87 1.82
N GLN A 55 -6.10 6.17 2.90
CA GLN A 55 -7.06 6.65 3.91
C GLN A 55 -6.62 7.93 4.63
N LEU A 56 -5.32 8.11 4.87
CA LEU A 56 -4.80 9.36 5.44
C LEU A 56 -4.96 10.54 4.46
N SER A 57 -4.80 10.29 3.16
CA SER A 57 -5.13 11.25 2.11
C SER A 57 -6.64 11.55 2.09
N GLN A 58 -7.50 10.52 2.21
CA GLN A 58 -8.95 10.70 2.33
C GLN A 58 -9.34 11.56 3.53
N LEU A 59 -8.70 11.35 4.69
CA LEU A 59 -8.92 12.17 5.89
C LEU A 59 -8.58 13.64 5.63
N SER A 60 -7.45 13.89 4.96
CA SER A 60 -7.00 15.25 4.61
C SER A 60 -7.98 15.93 3.64
N PHE A 61 -8.38 15.24 2.57
CA PHE A 61 -9.29 15.78 1.56
C PHE A 61 -10.76 15.78 1.99
N GLY A 62 -11.14 15.01 3.03
CA GLY A 62 -12.44 15.14 3.69
C GLY A 62 -12.61 16.49 4.39
N ILE A 63 -11.50 17.10 4.85
CA ILE A 63 -11.48 18.43 5.46
C ILE A 63 -11.40 19.52 4.37
N VAL A 64 -10.54 19.33 3.36
CA VAL A 64 -10.29 20.34 2.32
C VAL A 64 -11.43 20.46 1.31
N ALA A 65 -12.05 19.35 0.93
CA ALA A 65 -13.10 19.27 -0.08
C ALA A 65 -14.32 18.51 0.46
N PRO A 66 -15.02 19.04 1.48
CA PRO A 66 -16.20 18.38 2.05
C PRO A 66 -17.29 18.22 0.98
N GLY A 67 -18.05 17.12 1.05
CA GLY A 67 -19.08 16.79 0.06
C GLY A 67 -18.56 16.22 -1.28
N GLN A 68 -17.25 16.23 -1.55
CA GLN A 68 -16.71 15.86 -2.86
C GLN A 68 -16.06 14.46 -2.87
N VAL A 69 -16.89 13.43 -2.97
CA VAL A 69 -16.45 12.01 -3.00
C VAL A 69 -15.41 11.74 -4.11
N PRO A 70 -15.55 12.25 -5.35
CA PRO A 70 -14.56 12.01 -6.40
C PRO A 70 -13.17 12.54 -6.04
N ILE A 71 -13.09 13.73 -5.44
CA ILE A 71 -11.81 14.33 -5.01
C ILE A 71 -11.21 13.55 -3.86
N ASN A 72 -12.02 13.15 -2.90
CA ASN A 72 -11.59 12.32 -1.79
C ASN A 72 -10.95 11.01 -2.28
N LEU A 73 -11.65 10.26 -3.14
CA LEU A 73 -11.13 9.00 -3.69
C LEU A 73 -9.91 9.20 -4.60
N MET A 74 -9.89 10.22 -5.46
CA MET A 74 -8.77 10.41 -6.39
C MET A 74 -7.51 10.97 -5.72
N SER A 75 -7.66 11.76 -4.66
CA SER A 75 -6.53 12.15 -3.82
C SER A 75 -5.91 10.94 -3.11
N ALA A 76 -6.73 9.99 -2.67
CA ALA A 76 -6.29 8.73 -2.10
C ALA A 76 -5.61 7.83 -3.13
N ASN A 77 -6.16 7.76 -4.34
CA ASN A 77 -5.54 7.04 -5.46
C ASN A 77 -4.17 7.64 -5.82
N THR A 78 -4.06 8.97 -5.85
CA THR A 78 -2.78 9.64 -6.15
C THR A 78 -1.74 9.39 -5.05
N ALA A 79 -2.12 9.53 -3.79
CA ALA A 79 -1.23 9.29 -2.65
C ALA A 79 -0.84 7.81 -2.52
N GLY A 80 -1.82 6.90 -2.57
CA GLY A 80 -1.60 5.45 -2.49
C GLY A 80 -0.80 4.94 -3.69
N GLY A 81 -1.12 5.37 -4.91
CA GLY A 81 -0.41 4.97 -6.12
C GLY A 81 1.04 5.45 -6.14
N SER A 82 1.29 6.71 -5.79
CA SER A 82 2.67 7.24 -5.68
C SER A 82 3.47 6.57 -4.56
N ALA A 83 2.85 6.32 -3.40
CA ALA A 83 3.47 5.59 -2.30
C ALA A 83 3.81 4.16 -2.69
N GLY A 84 2.87 3.43 -3.31
CA GLY A 84 3.08 2.07 -3.80
C GLY A 84 4.22 1.99 -4.81
N GLN A 85 4.21 2.87 -5.82
CA GLN A 85 5.29 2.92 -6.79
C GLN A 85 6.64 3.28 -6.15
N CYS A 86 6.66 4.20 -5.18
CA CYS A 86 7.88 4.54 -4.46
C CYS A 86 8.44 3.32 -3.69
N THR A 87 7.57 2.56 -3.01
CA THR A 87 7.98 1.39 -2.23
C THR A 87 8.43 0.24 -3.12
N ASP A 88 7.73 0.00 -4.24
CA ASP A 88 8.07 -1.06 -5.20
C ASP A 88 9.42 -0.78 -5.86
N LEU A 89 9.64 0.46 -6.33
CA LEU A 89 10.93 0.89 -6.87
C LEU A 89 12.08 0.70 -5.87
N MET A 90 11.83 0.96 -4.59
CA MET A 90 12.84 0.81 -3.55
C MET A 90 13.24 -0.67 -3.35
N ASN A 91 12.26 -1.57 -3.34
CA ASN A 91 12.49 -3.02 -3.26
C ASN A 91 13.18 -3.55 -4.53
N ASP A 92 12.70 -3.13 -5.69
CA ASP A 92 13.22 -3.53 -6.98
C ASP A 92 14.67 -3.08 -7.15
N PHE A 93 15.01 -1.82 -6.86
CA PHE A 93 16.40 -1.35 -6.97
C PHE A 93 17.32 -2.02 -5.95
N LYS A 94 16.82 -2.39 -4.77
CA LYS A 94 17.59 -3.17 -3.80
C LYS A 94 17.94 -4.54 -4.36
N VAL A 95 16.97 -5.26 -4.92
CA VAL A 95 17.19 -6.56 -5.55
C VAL A 95 18.09 -6.42 -6.79
N GLY A 96 17.80 -5.44 -7.65
CA GLY A 96 18.58 -5.13 -8.84
C GLY A 96 20.05 -4.87 -8.51
N ARG A 97 20.33 -4.09 -7.46
CA ARG A 97 21.68 -3.87 -6.97
C ARG A 97 22.35 -5.16 -6.49
N ALA A 98 21.62 -6.03 -5.79
CA ALA A 98 22.15 -7.30 -5.28
C ALA A 98 22.55 -8.28 -6.40
N ILE A 99 21.87 -8.24 -7.56
CA ILE A 99 22.17 -9.09 -8.72
C ILE A 99 23.04 -8.40 -9.79
N GLY A 100 23.53 -7.18 -9.52
CA GLY A 100 24.36 -6.43 -10.47
C GLY A 100 23.62 -5.83 -11.67
N ALA A 101 22.30 -5.66 -11.58
CA ALA A 101 21.50 -5.04 -12.63
C ALA A 101 21.82 -3.54 -12.80
N THR A 102 21.73 -3.04 -14.03
CA THR A 102 21.93 -1.60 -14.32
C THR A 102 20.68 -0.79 -13.94
N PRO A 103 20.75 0.16 -12.98
CA PRO A 103 19.56 0.90 -12.51
C PRO A 103 18.81 1.64 -13.63
N ARG A 104 19.53 2.20 -14.60
CA ARG A 104 18.93 2.89 -15.74
C ARG A 104 18.09 1.96 -16.63
N LYS A 105 18.57 0.73 -16.88
CA LYS A 105 17.83 -0.26 -17.67
C LYS A 105 16.58 -0.72 -16.91
N GLN A 106 16.71 -0.91 -15.59
CA GLN A 106 15.61 -1.28 -14.72
C GLN A 106 14.52 -0.21 -14.70
N LEU A 107 14.87 1.08 -14.59
CA LEU A 107 13.91 2.19 -14.67
C LEU A 107 13.15 2.21 -16.00
N ILE A 108 13.86 2.01 -17.12
CA ILE A 108 13.23 1.97 -18.45
C ILE A 108 12.26 0.79 -18.54
N ALA A 109 12.69 -0.40 -18.11
CA ALA A 109 11.86 -1.60 -18.12
C ALA A 109 10.61 -1.44 -17.24
N GLN A 110 10.74 -0.89 -16.03
CA GLN A 110 9.62 -0.62 -15.14
C GLN A 110 8.66 0.42 -15.73
N THR A 111 9.18 1.49 -16.34
CA THR A 111 8.32 2.52 -16.96
C THR A 111 7.49 1.93 -18.11
N LEU A 112 8.12 1.11 -18.96
CA LEU A 112 7.41 0.39 -20.04
C LEU A 112 6.42 -0.64 -19.47
N GLY A 113 6.82 -1.38 -18.44
CA GLY A 113 5.98 -2.35 -17.75
C GLY A 113 4.74 -1.71 -17.12
N ILE A 114 4.89 -0.56 -16.46
CA ILE A 114 3.78 0.22 -15.91
C ILE A 114 2.85 0.68 -17.02
N PHE A 115 3.39 1.18 -18.14
CA PHE A 115 2.57 1.64 -19.25
C PHE A 115 1.73 0.51 -19.86
N VAL A 116 2.37 -0.61 -20.23
CA VAL A 116 1.70 -1.78 -20.80
C VAL A 116 0.75 -2.41 -19.78
N GLY A 117 1.22 -2.59 -18.55
CA GLY A 117 0.45 -3.18 -17.46
C GLY A 117 -0.79 -2.36 -17.09
N SER A 118 -0.72 -1.04 -17.17
CA SER A 118 -1.90 -0.17 -16.94
C SER A 118 -2.96 -0.39 -18.02
N ILE A 119 -2.56 -0.51 -19.29
CA ILE A 119 -3.51 -0.76 -20.40
C ILE A 119 -4.11 -2.16 -20.26
N VAL A 120 -3.27 -3.20 -20.15
CA VAL A 120 -3.71 -4.58 -20.07
C VAL A 120 -4.55 -4.82 -18.81
N GLY A 121 -4.14 -4.25 -17.68
CA GLY A 121 -4.86 -4.35 -16.41
C GLY A 121 -6.26 -3.74 -16.48
N VAL A 122 -6.41 -2.57 -17.09
CA VAL A 122 -7.73 -1.94 -17.30
C VAL A 122 -8.60 -2.78 -18.23
N LEU A 123 -8.05 -3.29 -19.34
CA LEU A 123 -8.79 -4.15 -20.27
C LEU A 123 -9.23 -5.45 -19.61
N ALA A 124 -8.36 -6.09 -18.84
CA ALA A 124 -8.68 -7.30 -18.10
C ALA A 124 -9.76 -7.02 -17.03
N TYR A 125 -9.66 -5.92 -16.30
CA TYR A 125 -10.68 -5.51 -15.33
C TYR A 125 -12.04 -5.29 -15.99
N MET A 126 -12.09 -4.59 -17.13
CA MET A 126 -13.34 -4.37 -17.88
C MET A 126 -13.93 -5.66 -18.46
N ALA A 127 -13.09 -6.63 -18.83
CA ALA A 127 -13.55 -7.93 -19.30
C ALA A 127 -14.09 -8.82 -18.16
N LEU A 128 -13.45 -8.78 -17.00
CA LEU A 128 -13.85 -9.57 -15.82
C LEU A 128 -15.04 -8.97 -15.09
N ILE A 129 -15.12 -7.64 -15.02
CA ILE A 129 -16.12 -6.90 -14.24
C ILE A 129 -16.77 -5.85 -15.16
N PRO A 130 -17.59 -6.28 -16.14
CA PRO A 130 -18.24 -5.38 -17.09
C PRO A 130 -19.29 -4.48 -16.45
N ASP A 131 -19.93 -4.92 -15.35
CA ASP A 131 -20.83 -4.09 -14.54
C ASP A 131 -20.38 -4.05 -13.07
N PRO A 132 -19.42 -3.17 -12.72
CA PRO A 132 -18.92 -3.08 -11.36
C PRO A 132 -19.98 -2.72 -10.31
N GLN A 133 -21.11 -2.12 -10.69
CA GLN A 133 -22.12 -1.69 -9.75
C GLN A 133 -22.96 -2.85 -9.22
N SER A 134 -23.25 -3.84 -10.07
CA SER A 134 -23.99 -5.06 -9.69
C SER A 134 -23.07 -6.20 -9.27
N MET A 135 -21.84 -6.24 -9.78
CA MET A 135 -20.92 -7.34 -9.52
C MET A 135 -20.09 -7.16 -8.24
N LEU A 136 -19.57 -5.96 -7.97
CA LEU A 136 -18.72 -5.75 -6.79
C LEU A 136 -19.53 -5.76 -5.49
N LEU A 137 -18.87 -6.11 -4.39
CA LEU A 137 -19.45 -6.21 -3.05
C LEU A 137 -20.48 -7.34 -2.92
N THR A 138 -20.37 -8.36 -3.78
CA THR A 138 -21.14 -9.61 -3.74
C THR A 138 -20.30 -10.74 -3.12
N GLU A 139 -20.90 -11.90 -2.85
CA GLU A 139 -20.14 -13.07 -2.36
C GLU A 139 -19.08 -13.53 -3.38
N GLU A 140 -19.38 -13.40 -4.67
CA GLU A 140 -18.47 -13.76 -5.76
C GLU A 140 -17.33 -12.75 -5.91
N TRP A 141 -17.65 -11.44 -5.82
CA TRP A 141 -16.68 -10.35 -5.94
C TRP A 141 -16.72 -9.42 -4.72
N PRO A 142 -16.27 -9.88 -3.54
CA PRO A 142 -16.46 -9.15 -2.29
C PRO A 142 -15.69 -7.84 -2.20
N ALA A 143 -14.57 -7.71 -2.94
CA ALA A 143 -13.77 -6.50 -3.08
C ALA A 143 -13.63 -5.66 -1.77
N PRO A 144 -13.15 -6.26 -0.66
CA PRO A 144 -13.17 -5.63 0.67
C PRO A 144 -12.37 -4.32 0.74
N ALA A 145 -11.27 -4.23 -0.03
CA ALA A 145 -10.50 -3.00 -0.15
C ALA A 145 -11.32 -1.85 -0.77
N VAL A 146 -12.07 -2.14 -1.85
CA VAL A 146 -12.97 -1.18 -2.50
C VAL A 146 -14.07 -0.74 -1.55
N ALA A 147 -14.68 -1.69 -0.83
CA ALA A 147 -15.71 -1.41 0.19
C ALA A 147 -15.20 -0.40 1.22
N THR A 148 -13.99 -0.65 1.74
CA THR A 148 -13.37 0.18 2.78
C THR A 148 -13.09 1.59 2.26
N TRP A 149 -12.47 1.73 1.09
CA TRP A 149 -12.13 3.03 0.51
C TRP A 149 -13.39 3.85 0.18
N LYS A 150 -14.43 3.20 -0.35
CA LYS A 150 -15.74 3.82 -0.62
C LYS A 150 -16.39 4.30 0.68
N ALA A 151 -16.46 3.46 1.70
CA ALA A 151 -17.08 3.80 2.98
C ALA A 151 -16.36 4.97 3.66
N VAL A 152 -15.02 4.98 3.67
CA VAL A 152 -14.22 6.08 4.21
C VAL A 152 -14.47 7.36 3.43
N ALA A 153 -14.48 7.31 2.08
CA ALA A 153 -14.75 8.49 1.27
C ALA A 153 -16.13 9.08 1.58
N GLN A 154 -17.18 8.25 1.54
CA GLN A 154 -18.56 8.69 1.79
C GLN A 154 -18.72 9.23 3.21
N THR A 155 -18.17 8.56 4.21
CA THR A 155 -18.28 9.00 5.61
C THR A 155 -17.62 10.36 5.81
N LEU A 156 -16.39 10.53 5.30
CA LEU A 156 -15.63 11.77 5.47
C LEU A 156 -16.18 12.94 4.66
N THR A 157 -16.97 12.71 3.61
CA THR A 157 -17.63 13.81 2.91
C THR A 157 -18.66 14.57 3.75
N HIS A 158 -19.18 13.96 4.82
CA HIS A 158 -20.04 14.62 5.79
C HIS A 158 -19.26 15.39 6.88
N GLY A 159 -17.94 15.54 6.73
CA GLY A 159 -17.06 16.19 7.70
C GLY A 159 -16.63 15.27 8.84
N LEU A 160 -15.69 15.71 9.67
CA LEU A 160 -15.17 14.90 10.79
C LEU A 160 -16.21 14.63 11.88
N ASP A 161 -17.26 15.44 11.96
CA ASP A 161 -18.36 15.25 12.91
C ASP A 161 -19.24 14.04 12.58
N SER A 162 -19.17 13.53 11.35
CA SER A 162 -19.81 12.25 10.98
C SER A 162 -19.15 11.05 11.67
N LEU A 163 -17.91 11.20 12.12
CA LEU A 163 -17.21 10.18 12.89
C LEU A 163 -17.68 10.21 14.35
N SER A 164 -17.97 9.02 14.88
CA SER A 164 -18.29 8.87 16.30
C SER A 164 -17.17 9.47 17.17
N ALA A 165 -17.54 9.96 18.35
CA ALA A 165 -16.56 10.52 19.29
C ALA A 165 -15.42 9.54 19.61
N SER A 166 -15.73 8.23 19.68
CA SER A 166 -14.73 7.18 19.90
C SER A 166 -13.72 7.07 18.76
N ILE A 167 -14.15 7.16 17.49
CA ILE A 167 -13.24 7.16 16.34
C ILE A 167 -12.34 8.40 16.35
N ARG A 168 -12.91 9.57 16.64
CA ARG A 168 -12.14 10.82 16.74
C ARG A 168 -11.07 10.75 17.84
N TRP A 169 -11.42 10.21 19.01
CA TRP A 169 -10.46 9.94 20.08
C TRP A 169 -9.41 8.90 19.69
N ALA A 170 -9.78 7.84 18.97
CA ALA A 170 -8.83 6.85 18.49
C ALA A 170 -7.82 7.46 17.50
N ILE A 171 -8.26 8.30 16.56
CA ILE A 171 -7.38 9.04 15.64
C ILE A 171 -6.44 9.95 16.43
N PHE A 172 -6.96 10.70 17.41
CA PHE A 172 -6.16 11.60 18.23
C PHE A 172 -5.11 10.87 19.07
N ILE A 173 -5.51 9.83 19.81
CA ILE A 173 -4.62 9.03 20.66
C ILE A 173 -3.60 8.30 19.80
N GLY A 174 -4.02 7.68 18.70
CA GLY A 174 -3.12 7.00 17.77
C GLY A 174 -2.11 7.95 17.12
N GLY A 175 -2.57 9.13 16.69
CA GLY A 175 -1.70 10.18 16.14
C GLY A 175 -0.71 10.70 17.17
N LEU A 176 -1.15 10.96 18.41
CA LEU A 176 -0.29 11.40 19.50
C LEU A 176 0.74 10.33 19.88
N ALA A 177 0.33 9.06 20.00
CA ALA A 177 1.23 7.95 20.27
C ALA A 177 2.27 7.78 19.15
N GLY A 178 1.84 7.84 17.89
CA GLY A 178 2.73 7.80 16.73
C GLY A 178 3.73 8.95 16.71
N LEU A 179 3.29 10.16 17.02
CA LEU A 179 4.15 11.35 17.12
C LEU A 179 5.19 11.19 18.24
N LEU A 180 4.76 10.78 19.43
CA LEU A 180 5.65 10.57 20.58
C LEU A 180 6.69 9.49 20.29
N LEU A 181 6.27 8.36 19.71
CA LEU A 181 7.20 7.29 19.30
C LEU A 181 8.17 7.77 18.21
N GLY A 182 7.70 8.56 17.25
CA GLY A 182 8.55 9.13 16.20
C GLY A 182 9.58 10.12 16.74
N ILE A 183 9.17 11.01 17.65
CA ILE A 183 10.10 11.93 18.33
C ILE A 183 11.14 11.15 19.12
N LEU A 184 10.70 10.13 19.86
CA LEU A 184 11.59 9.33 20.70
C LEU A 184 12.57 8.50 19.86
N ASP A 185 12.14 7.93 18.73
CA ASP A 185 13.02 7.26 17.74
C ASP A 185 14.08 8.22 17.16
N SER A 186 13.70 9.49 16.93
CA SER A 186 14.62 10.49 16.35
C SER A 186 15.60 11.12 17.35
N THR A 187 15.29 11.12 18.64
CA THR A 187 16.04 11.85 19.68
C THR A 187 16.86 10.96 20.60
N LEU A 188 16.52 9.67 20.73
CA LEU A 188 17.25 8.76 21.60
C LEU A 188 18.56 8.27 20.99
N PRO A 189 19.59 8.01 21.83
CA PRO A 189 20.82 7.34 21.39
C PRO A 189 20.54 5.93 20.88
N ALA A 190 21.32 5.49 19.88
CA ALA A 190 21.17 4.18 19.20
C ALA A 190 21.11 2.96 20.15
N HIS A 191 21.80 3.03 21.30
CA HIS A 191 21.74 1.98 22.32
C HIS A 191 20.34 1.83 22.93
N ARG A 192 19.61 2.93 23.14
CA ARG A 192 18.27 2.90 23.74
C ARG A 192 17.17 2.63 22.72
N THR A 193 17.33 3.09 21.48
CA THR A 193 16.35 2.83 20.40
C THR A 193 16.24 1.34 20.06
N ARG A 194 17.27 0.53 20.31
CA ARG A 194 17.22 -0.94 20.14
C ARG A 194 16.11 -1.61 20.96
N TYR A 195 15.73 -1.04 22.09
CA TYR A 195 14.70 -1.59 22.98
C TYR A 195 13.30 -1.02 22.72
N MET A 196 13.20 -0.04 21.82
CA MET A 196 11.91 0.55 21.48
C MET A 196 11.17 -0.28 20.43
N PRO A 197 9.83 -0.38 20.53
CA PRO A 197 9.04 -0.93 19.45
C PRO A 197 9.16 -0.01 18.23
N SER A 198 9.32 -0.61 17.05
CA SER A 198 9.27 0.13 15.79
C SER A 198 7.89 0.75 15.62
N ALA A 199 7.81 2.08 15.58
CA ALA A 199 6.56 2.81 15.38
C ALA A 199 5.87 2.40 14.07
N ALA A 200 6.66 2.19 13.01
CA ALA A 200 6.18 1.72 11.72
C ALA A 200 5.58 0.31 11.80
N ALA A 201 6.24 -0.62 12.49
CA ALA A 201 5.74 -1.99 12.66
C ALA A 201 4.48 -2.02 13.54
N LEU A 202 4.46 -1.23 14.62
CA LEU A 202 3.31 -1.11 15.50
C LEU A 202 2.09 -0.55 14.74
N GLY A 203 2.26 0.55 14.01
CA GLY A 203 1.20 1.14 13.20
C GLY A 203 0.69 0.18 12.13
N LEU A 204 1.60 -0.52 11.45
CA LEU A 204 1.24 -1.51 10.43
C LEU A 204 0.44 -2.69 11.02
N ALA A 205 0.74 -3.12 12.25
CA ALA A 205 0.00 -4.20 12.92
C ALA A 205 -1.49 -3.86 13.15
N PHE A 206 -1.85 -2.57 13.26
CA PHE A 206 -3.26 -2.13 13.32
C PHE A 206 -3.96 -2.10 11.96
N VAL A 207 -3.19 -2.15 10.86
CA VAL A 207 -3.71 -2.08 9.50
C VAL A 207 -3.86 -3.48 8.89
N LEU A 208 -2.93 -4.39 9.21
CA LEU A 208 -2.93 -5.74 8.65
C LEU A 208 -3.96 -6.64 9.33
N PRO A 209 -4.57 -7.58 8.60
CA PRO A 209 -5.32 -8.67 9.21
C PRO A 209 -4.48 -9.41 10.24
N ALA A 210 -5.10 -9.83 11.36
CA ALA A 210 -4.41 -10.53 12.44
C ALA A 210 -3.72 -11.81 11.94
N SER A 211 -4.33 -12.54 11.00
CA SER A 211 -3.74 -13.74 10.38
C SER A 211 -2.41 -13.45 9.68
N VAL A 212 -2.33 -12.36 8.91
CA VAL A 212 -1.09 -11.93 8.22
C VAL A 212 -0.01 -11.59 9.25
N SER A 213 -0.37 -10.82 10.27
CA SER A 213 0.57 -10.45 11.35
C SER A 213 1.08 -11.67 12.12
N LEU A 214 0.21 -12.65 12.42
CA LEU A 214 0.57 -13.90 13.08
C LEU A 214 1.48 -14.77 12.22
N MET A 215 1.22 -14.88 10.91
CA MET A 215 2.05 -15.65 9.98
C MET A 215 3.44 -15.03 9.81
N MET A 216 3.52 -13.69 9.75
CA MET A 216 4.81 -12.99 9.77
C MET A 216 5.57 -13.24 11.07
N ALA A 217 4.90 -13.18 12.22
CA ALA A 217 5.50 -13.46 13.52
C ALA A 217 6.02 -14.89 13.59
N LEU A 218 5.24 -15.86 13.11
CA LEU A 218 5.64 -17.27 13.02
C LEU A 218 6.88 -17.44 12.14
N GLY A 219 6.87 -16.88 10.93
CA GLY A 219 8.02 -16.93 10.02
C GLY A 219 9.28 -16.28 10.61
N ALA A 220 9.13 -15.17 11.35
CA ALA A 220 10.23 -14.51 12.04
C ALA A 220 10.78 -15.35 13.20
N VAL A 221 9.91 -15.95 14.02
CA VAL A 221 10.31 -16.85 15.12
C VAL A 221 11.01 -18.09 14.58
N LEU A 222 10.48 -18.72 13.54
CA LEU A 222 11.12 -19.88 12.90
C LEU A 222 12.50 -19.51 12.36
N THR A 223 12.61 -18.40 11.65
CA THR A 223 13.90 -17.90 11.14
C THR A 223 14.88 -17.60 12.26
N TRP A 224 14.42 -17.00 13.36
CA TRP A 224 15.24 -16.72 14.53
C TRP A 224 15.74 -17.99 15.23
N LEU A 225 14.87 -18.98 15.41
CA LEU A 225 15.24 -20.28 16.00
C LEU A 225 16.29 -21.01 15.16
N VAL A 226 16.13 -21.02 13.82
CA VAL A 226 17.12 -21.58 12.91
C VAL A 226 18.42 -20.79 12.96
N ASN A 227 18.36 -19.46 13.02
CA ASN A 227 19.55 -18.61 13.12
C ASN A 227 20.34 -18.84 14.41
N CYS A 228 19.66 -19.12 15.54
CA CYS A 228 20.31 -19.44 16.80
C CYS A 228 21.15 -20.73 16.73
N ARG A 229 20.77 -21.68 15.87
CA ARG A 229 21.48 -22.97 15.72
C ARG A 229 22.43 -23.00 14.53
N TRP A 230 22.06 -22.39 13.41
CA TRP A 230 22.79 -22.41 12.15
C TRP A 230 22.80 -21.03 11.47
N PRO A 231 23.58 -20.06 12.00
CA PRO A 231 23.64 -18.70 11.45
C PRO A 231 24.01 -18.66 9.96
N SER A 232 24.98 -19.49 9.54
CA SER A 232 25.47 -19.53 8.16
C SER A 232 24.43 -20.03 7.16
N LEU A 233 23.49 -20.89 7.58
CA LEU A 233 22.38 -21.33 6.74
C LEU A 233 21.34 -20.22 6.60
N THR A 234 20.97 -19.57 7.71
CA THR A 234 20.00 -18.48 7.71
C THR A 234 20.46 -17.32 6.83
N GLU A 235 21.71 -16.87 6.98
CA GLU A 235 22.27 -15.76 6.19
C GLU A 235 22.20 -16.04 4.68
N ARG A 236 22.39 -17.31 4.29
CA ARG A 236 22.48 -17.70 2.88
C ARG A 236 21.13 -18.05 2.25
N PHE A 237 20.21 -18.64 3.02
CA PHE A 237 19.01 -19.27 2.47
C PHE A 237 17.69 -18.73 3.00
N ALA A 238 17.65 -17.97 4.09
CA ALA A 238 16.37 -17.55 4.69
C ALA A 238 15.52 -16.70 3.73
N ILE A 239 16.13 -15.72 3.07
CA ILE A 239 15.43 -14.87 2.09
C ILE A 239 14.93 -15.70 0.91
N THR A 240 15.78 -16.58 0.37
CA THR A 240 15.42 -17.46 -0.76
C THR A 240 14.29 -18.42 -0.40
N ALA A 241 14.32 -19.01 0.79
CA ALA A 241 13.28 -19.90 1.28
C ALA A 241 11.94 -19.16 1.46
N ALA A 242 11.96 -17.98 2.10
CA ALA A 242 10.78 -17.15 2.26
C ALA A 242 10.18 -16.74 0.90
N ALA A 243 11.01 -16.30 -0.04
CA ALA A 243 10.58 -15.97 -1.39
C ALA A 243 9.98 -17.18 -2.12
N GLY A 244 10.58 -18.37 -1.96
CA GLY A 244 10.07 -19.62 -2.54
C GLY A 244 8.70 -20.03 -1.97
N LEU A 245 8.46 -19.84 -0.67
CA LEU A 245 7.17 -20.11 -0.05
C LEU A 245 6.08 -19.16 -0.58
N ILE A 246 6.38 -17.86 -0.68
CA ILE A 246 5.44 -16.86 -1.23
C ILE A 246 5.12 -17.16 -2.71
N ALA A 247 6.15 -17.47 -3.50
CA ALA A 247 5.96 -17.85 -4.90
C ALA A 247 5.17 -19.15 -5.04
N GLY A 248 5.44 -20.14 -4.19
CA GLY A 248 4.74 -21.42 -4.17
C GLY A 248 3.25 -21.25 -3.90
N GLU A 249 2.87 -20.50 -2.85
CA GLU A 249 1.47 -20.17 -2.56
C GLU A 249 0.77 -19.53 -3.76
N SER A 250 1.42 -18.54 -4.38
CA SER A 250 0.86 -17.81 -5.52
C SER A 250 0.61 -18.73 -6.72
N ILE A 251 1.58 -19.60 -7.06
CA ILE A 251 1.45 -20.56 -8.16
C ILE A 251 0.36 -21.60 -7.86
N THR A 252 0.30 -22.10 -6.63
CA THR A 252 -0.77 -23.02 -6.21
C THR A 252 -2.14 -22.36 -6.31
N GLY A 253 -2.27 -21.09 -5.95
CA GLY A 253 -3.51 -20.33 -6.11
C GLY A 253 -3.96 -20.24 -7.57
N VAL A 254 -3.05 -19.91 -8.50
CA VAL A 254 -3.35 -19.91 -9.95
C VAL A 254 -3.76 -21.30 -10.43
N GLY A 255 -3.04 -22.34 -10.00
CA GLY A 255 -3.36 -23.72 -10.34
C GLY A 255 -4.75 -24.15 -9.85
N ALA A 256 -5.13 -23.76 -8.62
CA ALA A 256 -6.45 -24.02 -8.07
C ALA A 256 -7.56 -23.32 -8.87
N SER A 257 -7.36 -22.06 -9.25
CA SER A 257 -8.31 -21.32 -10.09
C SER A 257 -8.49 -21.98 -11.46
N LEU A 258 -7.39 -22.40 -12.11
CA LEU A 258 -7.45 -23.11 -13.38
C LEU A 258 -8.15 -24.47 -13.25
N TRP A 259 -7.87 -25.21 -12.18
CA TRP A 259 -8.53 -26.47 -11.89
C TRP A 259 -10.05 -26.29 -11.72
N GLN A 260 -10.48 -25.27 -10.98
CA GLN A 260 -11.88 -24.94 -10.79
C GLN A 260 -12.56 -24.54 -12.12
N MET A 261 -11.86 -23.81 -12.99
CA MET A 261 -12.36 -23.48 -14.33
C MET A 261 -12.58 -24.74 -15.18
N VAL A 262 -11.66 -25.70 -15.17
CA VAL A 262 -11.81 -26.95 -15.93
C VAL A 262 -12.88 -27.86 -15.32
N GLY A 263 -12.97 -27.92 -13.99
CA GLY A 263 -13.94 -28.74 -13.27
C GLY A 263 -15.39 -28.27 -13.42
N ASN A 264 -15.63 -26.98 -13.65
CA ASN A 264 -16.97 -26.41 -13.89
C ASN A 264 -17.45 -26.52 -15.35
N VAL A 265 -16.65 -27.12 -16.24
CA VAL A 265 -16.99 -27.28 -17.68
C VAL A 265 -17.53 -28.70 -17.99
N GLY A 266 -17.69 -29.56 -16.98
CA GLY A 266 -18.34 -30.88 -17.08
C GLY A 266 -19.68 -30.92 -16.35
#